data_AF-A0A4Q1VWX8-F1
#
_entry.id   AF-A0A4Q1VWX8-F1
#
_cell.length_a   1.000
_cell.length_b   1.000
_cell.length_c   1.000
_cell.angle_alpha   90.00
_cell.angle_beta   90.00
_cell.angle_gamma   90.00
#
_symmetry.space_group_name_H-M   'P 1'
#
loop_
_entity.id
_entity.type
_entity.pdbx_description
1 polymer ?
#
loop_
_entity_poly.entity_id
_entity_poly.type
_entity_poly.pdbx_seq_one_letter_code
_entity_poly.pdbx_strand_id
1 'polypeptide(L)'
;MHFGQVVQPGPPRRSIELSYLIAPATLLMPDKKSRWPGVVTFWVPTPMKTQFPDAGLMFKSGPMPSLHLSLEVTRPQFSDMMRFLEAGRFKEFHFTIEDGADDTWPIHSWGMMTEIRS
;
A
#
# COMPACT_ATOMS: atom_id res chain seq x y z
N MET A 1 16.44 22.75 14.78
CA MET A 1 15.48 21.88 15.50
C MET A 1 15.85 20.45 15.21
N HIS A 2 16.32 19.69 16.21
CA HIS A 2 16.49 18.25 16.08
C HIS A 2 15.39 17.59 16.89
N PHE A 3 14.49 16.88 16.21
CA PHE A 3 13.55 15.98 16.85
C PHE A 3 14.34 14.73 17.27
N GLY A 4 14.37 14.43 18.58
CA GLY A 4 15.10 13.29 19.12
C GLY A 4 14.34 12.64 20.27
N GLN A 5 14.30 11.31 20.28
CA GLN A 5 13.62 10.50 21.29
C GLN A 5 14.64 9.92 22.27
N VAL A 6 14.41 10.11 23.58
CA VAL A 6 15.16 9.42 24.64
C VAL A 6 14.54 8.04 24.82
N VAL A 7 15.31 6.98 24.50
CA VAL A 7 14.80 5.60 24.59
C VAL A 7 15.04 5.04 25.99
N GLN A 8 13.98 4.73 26.73
CA GLN A 8 14.07 4.09 28.04
C GLN A 8 14.65 2.65 27.95
N PRO A 9 15.32 2.16 29.01
CA PRO A 9 15.74 0.76 29.09
C PRO A 9 14.52 -0.16 29.20
N GLY A 10 14.40 -1.09 28.25
CA GLY A 10 13.34 -2.11 28.20
C GLY A 10 13.94 -3.46 27.81
N PRO A 11 13.11 -4.52 27.62
CA PRO A 11 13.57 -5.84 27.19
C PRO A 11 14.41 -5.76 25.89
N PRO A 12 15.18 -6.82 25.54
CA PRO A 12 16.13 -6.79 24.42
C PRO A 12 15.50 -6.19 23.17
N ARG A 13 16.04 -5.06 22.71
CA ARG A 13 15.51 -4.32 21.57
C ARG A 13 15.60 -5.22 20.34
N ARG A 14 14.46 -5.71 19.86
CA ARG A 14 14.37 -6.29 18.52
C ARG A 14 14.20 -5.12 17.55
N SER A 15 15.23 -4.87 16.74
CA SER A 15 15.08 -3.96 15.61
C SER A 15 14.34 -4.71 14.51
N ILE A 16 13.25 -4.13 14.01
CA ILE A 16 12.57 -4.59 12.81
C ILE A 16 12.74 -3.54 11.72
N GLU A 17 13.11 -3.97 10.53
CA GLU A 17 13.11 -3.10 9.35
C GLU A 17 11.69 -2.98 8.83
N LEU A 18 11.20 -1.74 8.71
CA LEU A 18 9.90 -1.43 8.12
C LEU A 18 10.14 -0.77 6.75
N SER A 19 9.71 -1.43 5.68
CA SER A 19 9.79 -0.89 4.33
C SER A 19 8.37 -0.64 3.81
N TYR A 20 8.10 0.59 3.39
CA TYR A 20 6.79 0.98 2.88
C TYR A 20 6.89 2.12 1.87
N LEU A 21 5.87 2.25 1.02
CA LEU A 21 5.68 3.36 0.09
C LEU A 21 4.28 3.92 0.28
N ILE A 22 4.15 5.24 0.46
CA ILE A 22 2.86 5.94 0.45
C ILE A 22 2.86 6.88 -0.76
N ALA A 23 1.83 6.78 -1.59
CA ALA A 23 1.68 7.64 -2.75
C ALA A 23 0.22 8.14 -2.88
N PRO A 24 0.03 9.39 -3.34
CA PRO A 24 -1.28 9.84 -3.77
C PRO A 24 -1.71 9.04 -5.01
N ALA A 25 -2.99 8.72 -5.10
CA ALA A 25 -3.57 7.96 -6.20
C ALA A 25 -4.93 8.52 -6.61
N THR A 26 -5.35 8.23 -7.84
CA THR A 26 -6.73 8.37 -8.29
C THR A 26 -7.30 6.99 -8.52
N LEU A 27 -8.31 6.61 -7.75
CA LEU A 27 -9.00 5.33 -7.93
C LEU A 27 -10.08 5.50 -8.99
N LEU A 28 -10.03 4.65 -10.00
CA LEU A 28 -10.98 4.61 -11.10
C LEU A 28 -11.94 3.45 -10.86
N MET A 29 -13.24 3.75 -10.87
CA MET A 29 -14.25 2.69 -10.87
C MET A 29 -14.21 1.92 -12.20
N PRO A 30 -14.71 0.67 -12.26
CA PRO A 30 -14.74 -0.12 -13.49
C PRO A 30 -15.43 0.59 -14.68
N ASP A 31 -16.41 1.44 -14.39
CA ASP A 31 -17.12 2.25 -15.40
C ASP A 31 -16.28 3.41 -15.98
N LYS A 32 -15.12 3.70 -15.38
CA LYS A 32 -14.19 4.81 -15.65
C LYS A 32 -14.81 6.21 -15.62
N LYS A 33 -16.06 6.34 -15.20
CA LYS A 33 -16.78 7.62 -15.11
C LYS A 33 -16.56 8.26 -13.75
N SER A 34 -16.40 7.44 -12.72
CA SER A 34 -16.19 7.90 -11.35
C SER A 34 -14.71 7.86 -10.97
N ARG A 35 -14.23 8.97 -10.40
CA ARG A 35 -12.86 9.13 -9.92
C ARG A 35 -12.89 9.46 -8.43
N TRP A 36 -12.14 8.70 -7.65
CA TRP A 36 -12.02 8.91 -6.21
C TRP A 36 -10.60 9.31 -5.86
N PRO A 37 -10.39 10.39 -5.08
CA PRO A 37 -9.08 10.67 -4.54
C PRO A 37 -8.71 9.54 -3.58
N GLY A 38 -7.44 9.15 -3.56
CA GLY A 38 -7.00 8.12 -2.65
C GLY A 38 -5.53 8.17 -2.32
N VAL A 39 -5.19 7.32 -1.37
CA VAL A 39 -3.82 7.07 -0.94
C VAL A 39 -3.56 5.60 -1.12
N VAL A 40 -2.51 5.25 -1.85
CA VAL A 40 -2.02 3.88 -1.90
C VAL A 40 -0.85 3.73 -0.95
N THR A 41 -0.88 2.68 -0.14
CA THR A 41 0.22 2.29 0.73
C THR A 41 0.64 0.88 0.39
N PHE A 42 1.94 0.67 0.17
CA PHE A 42 2.52 -0.65 -0.04
C PHE A 42 3.31 -1.04 1.19
N TRP A 43 3.02 -2.20 1.75
CA TRP A 43 3.63 -2.72 2.96
C TRP A 43 4.46 -3.95 2.66
N VAL A 44 5.72 -3.94 3.10
CA VAL A 44 6.51 -5.17 3.14
C VAL A 44 6.24 -5.87 4.48
N PRO A 45 5.82 -7.15 4.46
CA PRO A 45 5.67 -7.95 5.66
C PRO A 45 6.86 -7.86 6.59
N THR A 46 6.59 -7.65 7.87
CA THR A 46 7.60 -7.69 8.92
C THR A 46 7.62 -9.08 9.55
N PRO A 47 8.70 -9.50 10.21
CA PRO A 47 8.74 -10.75 10.99
C PRO A 47 7.65 -10.83 12.08
N MET A 48 7.01 -9.71 12.42
CA MET A 48 5.91 -9.65 13.41
C MET A 48 4.52 -9.87 12.80
N LYS A 49 4.39 -9.79 11.47
CA LYS A 49 3.15 -10.07 10.74
C LYS A 49 3.51 -10.96 9.55
N THR A 50 3.42 -12.27 9.75
CA THR A 50 3.82 -13.27 8.74
C THR A 50 2.65 -13.86 7.96
N GLN A 51 1.42 -13.59 8.39
CA GLN A 51 0.20 -14.08 7.75
C GLN A 51 -0.62 -12.90 7.22
N PHE A 52 -0.95 -12.98 5.94
CA PHE A 52 -1.82 -12.05 5.24
C PHE A 52 -2.81 -12.91 4.46
N PRO A 53 -4.04 -13.12 4.99
CA PRO A 53 -5.04 -13.88 4.26
C PRO A 53 -5.42 -13.16 2.95
N ASP A 54 -5.32 -11.83 2.95
CA ASP A 54 -5.65 -10.96 1.82
C ASP A 54 -4.41 -10.28 1.25
N ALA A 55 -4.44 -9.91 -0.03
CA ALA A 55 -3.38 -9.16 -0.69
C ALA A 55 -3.37 -7.67 -0.30
N GLY A 56 -4.28 -7.24 0.57
CA GLY A 56 -4.43 -5.85 0.98
C GLY A 56 -5.81 -5.55 1.58
N LEU A 57 -6.07 -4.26 1.83
CA LEU A 57 -7.32 -3.74 2.35
C LEU A 57 -7.62 -2.37 1.74
N MET A 58 -8.84 -2.15 1.29
CA MET A 58 -9.36 -0.82 0.98
C MET A 58 -10.30 -0.34 2.07
N PHE A 59 -10.22 0.92 2.46
CA PHE A 59 -11.13 1.50 3.45
C PHE A 59 -11.35 3.00 3.20
N LYS A 60 -12.49 3.52 3.67
CA LYS A 60 -12.76 4.97 3.62
C LYS A 60 -12.00 5.70 4.71
N SER A 61 -11.41 6.85 4.37
CA SER A 61 -10.90 7.78 5.38
C SER A 61 -12.08 8.51 6.03
N GLY A 62 -12.22 8.45 7.35
CA GLY A 62 -13.35 9.07 8.07
C GLY A 62 -13.54 10.57 7.79
N PRO A 63 -12.52 11.43 7.94
CA PRO A 63 -12.70 12.88 7.83
C PRO A 63 -12.63 13.43 6.40
N MET A 64 -12.24 12.64 5.40
CA MET A 64 -12.03 13.11 4.02
C MET A 64 -12.58 12.10 3.01
N PRO A 65 -13.33 12.50 1.97
CA PRO A 65 -13.92 11.59 0.98
C PRO A 65 -12.84 10.97 0.08
N SER A 66 -12.00 10.13 0.66
CA SER A 66 -10.84 9.51 0.05
C SER A 66 -10.79 8.03 0.43
N LEU A 67 -10.32 7.23 -0.52
CA LEU A 67 -10.12 5.81 -0.34
C LEU A 67 -8.64 5.54 -0.03
N HIS A 68 -8.40 4.78 1.02
CA HIS A 68 -7.09 4.25 1.32
C HIS A 68 -7.01 2.84 0.77
N LEU A 69 -6.03 2.58 -0.10
CA LEU A 69 -5.70 1.27 -0.62
C LEU A 69 -4.39 0.82 0.02
N SER A 70 -4.45 -0.18 0.88
CA SER A 70 -3.29 -0.83 1.48
C SER A 70 -3.01 -2.11 0.72
N LEU A 71 -1.81 -2.27 0.17
CA LEU A 71 -1.37 -3.46 -0.57
C LEU A 71 -0.21 -4.12 0.15
N GLU A 72 -0.30 -5.42 0.34
CA GLU A 72 0.78 -6.22 0.90
C GLU A 72 1.69 -6.68 -0.25
N VAL A 73 2.99 -6.44 -0.12
CA VAL A 73 3.99 -6.72 -1.16
C VAL A 73 5.18 -7.47 -0.58
N THR A 74 5.71 -8.45 -1.31
CA THR A 74 6.94 -9.12 -0.91
C THR A 74 8.15 -8.18 -1.03
N ARG A 75 9.23 -8.49 -0.31
CA ARG A 75 10.49 -7.71 -0.39
C ARG A 75 11.08 -7.64 -1.82
N PRO A 76 11.07 -8.71 -2.63
CA PRO A 76 11.45 -8.62 -4.04
C PRO A 76 10.53 -7.68 -4.84
N GLN A 77 9.21 -7.81 -4.69
CA GLN A 77 8.24 -6.92 -5.37
C GLN A 77 8.46 -5.45 -5.01
N PHE A 78 8.69 -5.14 -3.73
CA PHE A 78 9.00 -3.78 -3.27
C PHE A 78 10.25 -3.22 -3.96
N SER A 79 11.31 -4.04 -4.06
CA SER A 79 12.56 -3.63 -4.70
C SER A 79 12.36 -3.34 -6.20
N ASP A 80 11.59 -4.17 -6.90
CA ASP A 80 11.27 -3.95 -8.32
C ASP A 80 10.38 -2.72 -8.52
N MET A 81 9.41 -2.51 -7.62
CA MET A 81 8.57 -1.31 -7.62
C MET A 81 9.38 -0.03 -7.45
N MET A 82 10.38 -0.01 -6.57
CA MET A 82 11.27 1.15 -6.41
C MET A 82 11.99 1.49 -7.72
N ARG A 83 12.47 0.47 -8.46
CA ARG A 83 13.08 0.69 -9.78
C ARG A 83 12.10 1.31 -10.78
N PHE A 84 10.85 0.85 -10.78
CA PHE A 84 9.82 1.45 -11.65
C PHE A 84 9.47 2.87 -11.25
N LEU A 85 9.49 3.18 -9.95
CA LEU A 85 9.28 4.54 -9.43
C LEU A 85 10.41 5.47 -9.87
N GLU A 86 11.66 5.07 -9.67
CA GLU A 86 12.85 5.81 -10.11
C GLU A 86 12.86 6.05 -11.62
N ALA A 87 12.37 5.08 -12.40
CA ALA A 87 12.25 5.19 -13.86
C ALA A 87 11.00 5.98 -14.34
N GLY A 88 10.16 6.49 -13.44
CA GLY A 88 8.92 7.20 -13.79
C GLY A 88 7.86 6.32 -14.47
N ARG A 89 7.93 4.99 -14.27
CA ARG A 89 7.02 3.98 -14.86
C ARG A 89 5.97 3.47 -13.87
N PHE A 90 5.96 4.02 -12.66
CA PHE A 90 5.02 3.67 -11.60
C PHE A 90 3.69 4.42 -11.79
N LYS A 91 2.75 3.83 -12.55
CA LYS A 91 1.56 4.57 -13.03
C LYS A 91 0.22 3.91 -12.73
N GLU A 92 0.03 2.66 -13.12
CA GLU A 92 -1.31 2.04 -13.10
C GLU A 92 -1.32 0.70 -12.38
N PHE A 93 -2.22 0.60 -11.39
CA PHE A 93 -2.50 -0.61 -10.63
C PHE A 93 -3.96 -1.01 -10.87
N HIS A 94 -4.18 -2.31 -10.99
CA HIS A 94 -5.50 -2.89 -10.93
C HIS A 94 -5.59 -3.78 -9.70
N PHE A 95 -6.78 -3.85 -9.11
CA PHE A 95 -7.02 -4.69 -7.94
C PHE A 95 -8.47 -5.17 -7.94
N THR A 96 -8.71 -6.28 -7.27
CA THR A 96 -10.03 -6.84 -7.04
C THR A 96 -10.33 -6.77 -5.55
N ILE A 97 -11.57 -6.42 -5.23
CA ILE A 97 -12.06 -6.35 -3.86
C ILE A 97 -13.07 -7.46 -3.61
N GLU A 98 -13.15 -7.94 -2.39
CA GLU A 98 -14.23 -8.81 -1.91
C GLU A 98 -15.22 -8.01 -1.05
N ASP A 99 -16.41 -8.60 -0.83
CA ASP A 99 -17.38 -8.05 0.12
C ASP A 99 -16.75 -8.00 1.51
N GLY A 100 -16.70 -6.81 2.09
CA GLY A 100 -16.18 -6.60 3.44
C GLY A 100 -17.21 -6.01 4.39
N ALA A 101 -16.78 -5.77 5.62
CA ALA A 101 -17.59 -5.20 6.71
C ALA A 101 -17.05 -3.82 7.11
N ASP A 102 -17.90 -3.01 7.75
CA ASP A 102 -17.50 -1.76 8.43
C ASP A 102 -16.71 -0.78 7.55
N ASP A 103 -17.16 -0.54 6.32
CA ASP A 103 -16.49 0.33 5.33
C ASP A 103 -15.06 -0.10 4.97
N THR A 104 -14.76 -1.39 5.13
CA THR A 104 -13.54 -2.04 4.69
C THR A 104 -13.84 -3.08 3.62
N TRP A 105 -12.93 -3.24 2.65
CA TRP A 105 -13.02 -4.20 1.56
C TRP A 105 -11.67 -4.91 1.40
N PRO A 106 -11.58 -6.22 1.70
CA PRO A 106 -10.37 -6.99 1.48
C PRO A 106 -9.95 -6.98 0.01
N ILE A 107 -8.64 -6.93 -0.25
CA ILE A 107 -8.10 -7.05 -1.60
C ILE A 107 -7.76 -8.51 -1.86
N HIS A 108 -8.44 -9.13 -2.82
CA HIS A 108 -8.17 -10.51 -3.21
C HIS A 108 -6.88 -10.60 -4.05
N SER A 109 -6.75 -9.73 -5.05
CA SER A 109 -5.56 -9.66 -5.89
C SER A 109 -5.31 -8.25 -6.39
N TRP A 110 -4.05 -7.97 -6.75
CA TRP A 110 -3.64 -6.73 -7.39
C TRP A 110 -2.51 -6.99 -8.37
N GLY A 111 -2.34 -6.08 -9.33
CA GLY A 111 -1.26 -6.11 -10.29
C GLY A 111 -0.94 -4.73 -10.82
N MET A 112 0.21 -4.62 -11.49
CA MET A 112 0.70 -3.37 -12.08
C MET A 112 0.85 -3.56 -13.58
N MET A 113 0.34 -2.62 -14.36
CA MET A 113 0.63 -2.57 -15.79
C MET A 113 1.80 -1.62 -16.03
N THR A 114 2.86 -2.14 -16.65
CA THR A 114 3.93 -1.32 -17.19
C THR A 114 3.64 -1.08 -18.67
N GLU A 115 3.47 0.18 -19.08
CA GLU A 115 3.49 0.50 -20.51
C GLU A 115 4.83 0.03 -21.10
N ILE A 116 4.80 -1.01 -21.94
CA ILE A 116 5.93 -1.30 -22.82
C ILE A 116 5.86 -0.24 -23.90
N ARG A 117 6.73 0.77 -23.84
CA ARG A 117 6.92 1.68 -24.97
C ARG A 117 7.44 0.83 -26.14
N SER A 118 6.58 0.58 -27.13
CA SER A 118 6.97 0.17 -28.48
C SER A 118 7.57 1.36 -29.23
#